data_AF-D8GP58-F1
#
_entry.id   AF-D8GP58-F1
#
_cell.length_a   1.000
_cell.length_b   1.000
_cell.length_c   1.000
_cell.angle_alpha   90.00
_cell.angle_beta   90.00
_cell.angle_gamma   90.00
#
_symmetry.space_group_name_H-M   'P 1'
#
loop_
_entity.id
_entity.type
_entity.pdbx_description
1 polymer ?
#
loop_
_entity_poly.entity_id
_entity_poly.type
_entity_poly.pdbx_seq_one_letter_code
_entity_poly.pdbx_strand_id
1 'polypeptide(L)'
;MNNINLDVNAINKIIKNVIDEISSSRGQVLSIVDYIRKDHEDLKLKLDKVKKDIASVIDEVDELEEQDKAARRRLAHVSANFNKYTEDDIKKAYEAASDMRIKFYTKINEEKSLRKERDSLEITIKKIMDNIENGERIINQISIAMGYLEGDVLSALEGSDKNSEMFIGIKILEAQESERKRIARDIHDGPAQHMANAVMKVDICKMVIEKNLEEGLKELEDLKESVKVALKEVRSIIFDLRPMSLDDLGLSQTIDQTANAIFKESNIDVKIKMKPIKMEIEPIIQVAVYRIVQEIFNNIRKHSKAKHANVRMDFGTKYLMLIINDDGVGFNVEETLKRVKTKGASYGLIGILDRVKQLQGEIEIKSSEKVGTTYTVKLPINREVIKDEEQGD
;
A
#
# COMPACT_ATOMS: atom_id res chain seq x y z
N MET A 1 4.42 27.58 -53.02
CA MET A 1 4.53 26.32 -52.25
C MET A 1 5.72 26.33 -51.28
N ASN A 2 5.93 27.39 -50.48
CA ASN A 2 7.08 27.46 -49.54
C ASN A 2 6.72 27.85 -48.09
N ASN A 3 5.43 27.92 -47.73
CA ASN A 3 5.00 28.37 -46.39
C ASN A 3 4.64 27.25 -45.40
N ILE A 4 4.49 25.98 -45.83
CA ILE A 4 4.06 24.89 -44.94
C ILE A 4 5.26 24.28 -44.17
N ASN A 5 6.47 24.34 -44.73
CA ASN A 5 7.68 23.74 -44.14
C ASN A 5 8.28 24.57 -42.98
N LEU A 6 7.90 25.85 -42.88
CA LEU A 6 8.26 26.74 -41.77
C LEU A 6 7.41 26.49 -40.51
N ASP A 7 6.19 25.96 -40.68
CA ASP A 7 5.22 25.76 -39.60
C ASP A 7 5.54 24.51 -38.77
N VAL A 8 5.94 23.42 -39.44
CA VAL A 8 6.30 22.15 -38.78
C VAL A 8 7.56 22.29 -37.90
N ASN A 9 8.56 23.02 -38.36
CA ASN A 9 9.79 23.27 -37.58
C ASN A 9 9.55 24.18 -36.36
N ALA A 10 8.64 25.16 -36.49
CA ALA A 10 8.25 26.01 -35.37
C ALA A 10 7.47 25.21 -34.30
N ILE A 11 6.54 24.35 -34.75
CA ILE A 11 5.78 23.44 -33.87
C ILE A 11 6.72 22.45 -33.17
N ASN A 12 7.69 21.86 -33.89
CA ASN A 12 8.70 20.96 -33.30
C ASN A 12 9.52 21.64 -32.20
N LYS A 13 9.88 22.92 -32.41
CA LYS A 13 10.63 23.70 -31.42
C LYS A 13 9.77 24.01 -30.17
N ILE A 14 8.49 24.31 -30.35
CA ILE A 14 7.55 24.56 -29.25
C ILE A 14 7.34 23.28 -28.44
N ILE A 15 7.08 22.16 -29.09
CA ILE A 15 6.87 20.86 -28.43
C ILE A 15 8.13 20.43 -27.66
N LYS A 16 9.31 20.57 -28.27
CA LYS A 16 10.58 20.26 -27.61
C LYS A 16 10.80 21.12 -26.36
N ASN A 17 10.52 22.42 -26.43
CA ASN A 17 10.61 23.30 -25.27
C ASN A 17 9.63 22.90 -24.15
N VAL A 18 8.41 22.48 -24.50
CA VAL A 18 7.41 22.00 -23.51
C VAL A 18 7.86 20.68 -22.87
N ILE A 19 8.42 19.75 -23.64
CA ILE A 19 8.96 18.49 -23.12
C ILE A 19 10.15 18.77 -22.18
N ASP A 20 11.05 19.66 -22.56
CA ASP A 20 12.20 20.06 -21.73
C ASP A 20 11.75 20.72 -20.41
N GLU A 21 10.71 21.56 -20.46
CA GLU A 21 10.12 22.22 -19.29
C GLU A 21 9.44 21.22 -18.35
N ILE A 22 8.67 20.27 -18.88
CA ILE A 22 8.03 19.19 -18.10
C ILE A 22 9.08 18.25 -17.49
N SER A 23 10.15 17.93 -18.23
CA SER A 23 11.26 17.11 -17.74
C SER A 23 12.00 17.79 -16.58
N SER A 24 12.19 19.11 -16.68
CA SER A 24 12.74 19.94 -15.60
C SER A 24 11.84 19.92 -14.37
N SER A 25 10.52 20.11 -14.54
CA SER A 25 9.54 20.00 -13.43
C SER A 25 9.56 18.61 -12.78
N ARG A 26 9.68 17.53 -13.56
CA ARG A 26 9.84 16.16 -13.02
C ARG A 26 11.09 16.04 -12.15
N GLY A 27 12.22 16.58 -12.62
CA GLY A 27 13.47 16.60 -11.86
C GLY A 27 13.35 17.37 -10.53
N GLN A 28 12.62 18.49 -10.53
CA GLN A 28 12.33 19.24 -9.30
C GLN A 28 11.49 18.43 -8.32
N VAL A 29 10.43 17.76 -8.77
CA VAL A 29 9.60 16.90 -7.91
C VAL A 29 10.42 15.74 -7.34
N LEU A 30 11.29 15.12 -8.15
CA LEU A 30 12.20 14.07 -7.66
C LEU A 30 13.14 14.59 -6.56
N SER A 31 13.73 15.77 -6.75
CA SER A 31 14.61 16.37 -5.73
C SER A 31 13.88 16.68 -4.42
N ILE A 32 12.60 17.10 -4.50
CA ILE A 32 11.76 17.33 -3.32
C ILE A 32 11.47 16.01 -2.60
N VAL A 33 11.14 14.95 -3.35
CA VAL A 33 10.90 13.61 -2.77
C VAL A 33 12.16 13.08 -2.10
N ASP A 34 13.33 13.23 -2.70
CA ASP A 34 14.60 12.79 -2.12
C ASP A 34 14.97 13.59 -0.87
N TYR A 35 14.68 14.89 -0.84
CA TYR A 35 14.82 15.71 0.36
C TYR A 35 13.90 15.22 1.49
N ILE A 36 12.62 14.97 1.18
CA ILE A 36 11.65 14.48 2.17
C ILE A 36 12.02 13.07 2.68
N ARG A 37 12.59 12.21 1.83
CA ARG A 37 13.12 10.90 2.24
C ARG A 37 14.27 11.03 3.24
N LYS A 38 15.15 12.01 3.05
CA LYS A 38 16.23 12.28 4.00
C LYS A 38 15.67 12.75 5.35
N ASP A 39 14.72 13.68 5.33
CA ASP A 39 14.03 14.14 6.54
C ASP A 39 13.32 12.98 7.26
N HIS A 40 12.75 12.04 6.50
CA HIS A 40 12.15 10.82 7.05
C HIS A 40 13.17 9.95 7.80
N GLU A 41 14.36 9.72 7.23
CA GLU A 41 15.43 8.97 7.90
C GLU A 41 15.90 9.66 9.18
N ASP A 42 16.09 10.98 9.13
CA ASP A 42 16.51 11.77 10.30
C ASP A 42 15.47 11.70 11.42
N LEU A 43 14.18 11.78 11.09
CA LEU A 43 13.09 11.63 12.05
C LEU A 43 13.00 10.20 12.62
N LYS A 44 13.29 9.18 11.81
CA LYS A 44 13.33 7.77 12.27
C LYS A 44 14.45 7.57 13.29
N LEU A 45 15.65 8.11 13.03
CA LEU A 45 16.77 8.10 13.98
C LEU A 45 16.42 8.84 15.28
N LYS A 46 15.73 9.98 15.17
CA LYS A 46 15.25 10.72 16.34
C LYS A 46 14.22 9.92 17.14
N LEU A 47 13.26 9.27 16.47
CA LEU A 47 12.27 8.42 17.12
C LEU A 47 12.91 7.25 17.86
N ASP A 48 13.89 6.59 17.25
CA ASP A 48 14.62 5.49 17.87
C ASP A 48 15.39 5.95 19.12
N LYS A 49 15.98 7.14 19.08
CA LYS A 49 16.60 7.75 20.25
C LYS A 49 15.58 8.01 21.36
N VAL A 50 14.46 8.65 21.05
CA VAL A 50 13.39 8.92 22.04
C VAL A 50 12.85 7.62 22.63
N LYS A 51 12.71 6.54 21.84
CA LYS A 51 12.29 5.23 22.34
C LYS A 51 13.28 4.63 23.35
N LYS A 52 14.59 4.77 23.10
CA LYS A 52 15.64 4.37 24.05
C LYS A 52 15.63 5.22 25.32
N ASP A 53 15.48 6.53 25.18
CA ASP A 53 15.40 7.46 26.31
C ASP A 53 14.18 7.15 27.19
N ILE A 54 13.02 6.84 26.60
CA ILE A 54 11.82 6.39 27.33
C ILE A 54 12.10 5.12 28.13
N ALA A 55 12.76 4.13 27.54
CA ALA A 55 13.07 2.88 28.23
C ALA A 55 13.96 3.13 29.46
N SER A 56 15.02 3.94 29.31
CA SER A 56 15.89 4.33 30.43
C SER A 56 15.14 5.08 31.52
N VAL A 57 14.25 6.01 31.15
CA VAL A 57 13.48 6.78 32.13
C VAL A 57 12.46 5.92 32.85
N ILE A 58 11.86 4.92 32.19
CA ILE A 58 10.95 3.96 32.86
C ILE A 58 11.71 3.21 33.95
N ASP A 59 12.90 2.69 33.66
CA ASP A 59 13.73 1.99 34.65
C ASP A 59 14.07 2.90 35.86
N GLU A 60 14.39 4.18 35.60
CA GLU A 60 14.65 5.17 36.65
C GLU A 60 13.39 5.51 37.47
N VAL A 61 12.22 5.59 36.82
CA VAL A 61 10.93 5.83 37.48
C VAL A 61 10.60 4.66 38.42
N ASP A 62 10.78 3.42 37.98
CA ASP A 62 10.52 2.22 38.78
C ASP A 62 11.45 2.16 40.00
N GLU A 63 12.74 2.48 39.82
CA GLU A 63 13.69 2.55 40.94
C GLU A 63 13.30 3.65 41.95
N LEU A 64 12.98 4.85 41.47
CA LEU A 64 12.57 5.96 42.32
C LEU A 64 11.23 5.71 43.01
N GLU A 65 10.32 4.95 42.41
CA GLU A 65 9.05 4.56 43.02
C GLU A 65 9.31 3.71 44.28
N GLU A 66 10.18 2.71 44.18
CA GLU A 66 10.55 1.88 45.33
C GLU A 66 11.29 2.66 46.41
N GLN A 67 12.19 3.56 46.03
CA GLN A 67 12.89 4.45 46.97
C GLN A 67 11.91 5.40 47.68
N ASP A 68 10.94 5.98 46.97
CA ASP A 68 9.91 6.85 47.56
C ASP A 68 8.96 6.08 48.49
N LYS A 69 8.57 4.85 48.13
CA LYS A 69 7.82 3.95 49.03
C LYS A 69 8.61 3.65 50.30
N ALA A 70 9.90 3.34 50.19
CA ALA A 70 10.76 3.06 51.33
C ALA A 70 10.93 4.29 52.24
N ALA A 71 11.17 5.47 51.66
CA ALA A 71 11.30 6.73 52.40
C ALA A 71 10.00 7.07 53.16
N ARG A 72 8.83 6.88 52.53
CA ARG A 72 7.52 7.06 53.18
C ARG A 72 7.28 6.07 54.32
N ARG A 73 7.64 4.79 54.16
CA ARG A 73 7.54 3.79 55.24
C ARG A 73 8.44 4.18 56.43
N ARG A 74 9.66 4.66 56.16
CA ARG A 74 10.57 5.14 57.21
C ARG A 74 10.00 6.35 57.94
N LEU A 75 9.49 7.35 57.20
CA LEU A 75 8.84 8.52 57.80
C LEU A 75 7.67 8.10 58.69
N ALA A 76 6.79 7.21 58.21
CA ALA A 76 5.67 6.70 59.01
C ALA A 76 6.14 5.98 60.29
N HIS A 77 7.21 5.17 60.19
CA HIS A 77 7.77 4.46 61.34
C HIS A 77 8.39 5.40 62.38
N VAL A 78 9.17 6.39 61.95
CA VAL A 78 9.83 7.37 62.84
C VAL A 78 8.77 8.27 63.50
N SER A 79 7.77 8.73 62.74
CA SER A 79 6.65 9.51 63.25
C SER A 79 5.68 8.73 64.14
N ALA A 80 5.68 7.40 64.14
CA ALA A 80 4.85 6.60 65.03
C ALA A 80 5.53 6.30 66.38
N ASN A 81 6.85 6.48 66.49
CA ASN A 81 7.66 6.01 67.62
C ASN A 81 8.38 7.16 68.36
N PHE A 82 7.62 8.15 68.85
CA PHE A 82 8.14 9.36 69.53
C PHE A 82 8.99 9.07 70.77
N ASN A 83 8.84 7.90 71.40
CA ASN A 83 9.64 7.52 72.56
C ASN A 83 11.07 7.08 72.20
N LYS A 84 11.34 6.82 70.91
CA LYS A 84 12.60 6.24 70.42
C LYS A 84 13.35 7.16 69.45
N TYR A 85 12.69 8.17 68.91
CA TYR A 85 13.24 9.09 67.91
C TYR A 85 13.02 10.55 68.32
N THR A 86 13.98 11.40 67.98
CA THR A 86 13.94 12.84 68.29
C THR A 86 13.19 13.63 67.22
N GLU A 87 12.83 14.89 67.52
CA GLU A 87 12.27 15.81 66.52
C GLU A 87 13.23 16.00 65.31
N ASP A 88 14.54 15.99 65.54
CA ASP A 88 15.54 16.09 64.47
C ASP A 88 15.53 14.85 63.56
N ASP A 89 15.30 13.65 64.12
CA ASP A 89 15.17 12.41 63.34
C ASP A 89 13.91 12.41 62.47
N ILE A 90 12.79 12.92 63.01
CA ILE A 90 11.53 13.08 62.26
C ILE A 90 11.73 14.09 61.12
N LYS A 91 12.38 15.22 61.41
CA LYS A 91 12.68 16.26 60.42
C LYS A 91 13.54 15.71 59.27
N LYS A 92 14.61 14.99 59.58
CA LYS A 92 15.48 14.34 58.57
C LYS A 92 14.72 13.32 57.72
N ALA A 93 13.86 12.50 58.34
CA ALA A 93 13.04 11.54 57.61
C ALA A 93 12.02 12.22 56.69
N TYR A 94 11.45 13.35 57.13
CA TYR A 94 10.53 14.16 56.35
C TYR A 94 11.22 14.80 55.14
N GLU A 95 12.37 15.44 55.35
CA GLU A 95 13.18 16.04 54.29
C GLU A 95 13.57 14.99 53.24
N ALA A 96 14.10 13.84 53.67
CA ALA A 96 14.47 12.75 52.76
C ALA A 96 13.28 12.20 51.95
N ALA A 97 12.11 12.04 52.57
CA ALA A 97 10.90 11.60 51.86
C ALA A 97 10.39 12.67 50.89
N SER A 98 10.44 13.95 51.26
CA SER A 98 10.07 15.06 50.39
C SER A 98 10.98 15.15 49.17
N ASP A 99 12.30 15.07 49.37
CA ASP A 99 13.29 15.12 48.30
C ASP A 99 13.14 13.95 47.33
N MET A 100 12.93 12.74 47.85
CA MET A 100 12.69 11.55 47.02
C MET A 100 11.42 11.70 46.18
N ARG A 101 10.36 12.21 46.80
CA ARG A 101 9.08 12.44 46.11
C ARG A 101 9.20 13.46 44.99
N ILE A 102 9.95 14.54 45.19
CA ILE A 102 10.23 15.53 44.14
C ILE A 102 10.95 14.86 42.97
N LYS A 103 12.03 14.11 43.23
CA LYS A 103 12.78 13.40 42.17
C LYS A 103 11.89 12.44 41.37
N PHE A 104 11.08 11.64 42.07
CA PHE A 104 10.14 10.70 41.46
C PHE A 104 9.14 11.40 40.53
N TYR A 105 8.48 12.47 41.01
CA TYR A 105 7.52 13.21 40.17
C TYR A 105 8.18 13.95 39.01
N THR A 106 9.41 14.44 39.18
CA THR A 106 10.17 15.04 38.08
C THR A 106 10.41 14.01 36.98
N LYS A 107 10.80 12.79 37.34
CA LYS A 107 11.05 11.71 36.38
C LYS A 107 9.77 11.20 35.70
N ILE A 108 8.65 11.09 36.41
CA ILE A 108 7.34 10.80 35.80
C ILE A 108 6.98 11.86 34.75
N ASN A 109 7.21 13.15 35.05
CA ASN A 109 6.90 14.23 34.10
C ASN A 109 7.82 14.20 32.87
N GLU A 110 9.09 13.84 33.04
CA GLU A 110 10.03 13.61 31.95
C GLU A 110 9.56 12.46 31.05
N GLU A 111 9.19 11.31 31.63
CA GLU A 111 8.64 10.16 30.90
C GLU A 111 7.41 10.57 30.06
N LYS A 112 6.46 11.29 30.69
CA LYS A 112 5.25 11.77 30.02
C LYS A 112 5.56 12.73 28.88
N SER A 113 6.58 13.57 29.02
CA SER A 113 7.02 14.47 27.96
C SER A 113 7.62 13.71 26.78
N LEU A 114 8.49 12.73 27.06
CA LEU A 114 9.10 11.89 26.03
C LEU A 114 8.05 11.05 25.27
N ARG A 115 7.06 10.49 25.97
CA ARG A 115 5.95 9.76 25.32
C ARG A 115 5.15 10.66 24.38
N LYS A 116 4.87 11.92 24.76
CA LYS A 116 4.22 12.90 23.86
C LYS A 116 5.09 13.22 22.64
N GLU A 117 6.40 13.38 22.84
CA GLU A 117 7.32 13.61 21.73
C GLU A 117 7.32 12.42 20.77
N ARG A 118 7.41 11.18 21.28
CA ARG A 118 7.31 9.94 20.49
C ARG A 118 6.03 9.91 19.66
N ASP A 119 4.88 10.13 20.29
CA ASP A 119 3.58 10.09 19.59
C ASP A 119 3.52 11.16 18.48
N SER A 120 4.05 12.36 18.73
CA SER A 120 4.13 13.42 17.73
C SER A 120 5.05 13.08 16.55
N LEU A 121 6.18 12.41 16.83
CA LEU A 121 7.13 11.96 15.81
C LEU A 121 6.53 10.85 14.95
N GLU A 122 5.85 9.87 15.55
CA GLU A 122 5.19 8.78 14.83
C GLU A 122 4.11 9.30 13.87
N ILE A 123 3.28 10.26 14.32
CA ILE A 123 2.29 10.92 13.47
C ILE A 123 2.97 11.68 12.32
N THR A 124 4.07 12.38 12.60
CA THR A 124 4.78 13.19 11.61
C THR A 124 5.44 12.31 10.54
N ILE A 125 6.08 11.22 10.96
CA ILE A 125 6.68 10.22 10.07
C ILE A 125 5.62 9.65 9.12
N LYS A 126 4.44 9.28 9.65
CA LYS A 126 3.35 8.77 8.82
C LYS A 126 2.91 9.77 7.75
N LYS A 127 2.74 11.05 8.11
CA LYS A 127 2.40 12.12 7.15
C LYS A 127 3.48 12.31 6.09
N ILE A 128 4.75 12.19 6.47
CA ILE A 128 5.88 12.29 5.53
C ILE A 128 5.88 11.11 4.56
N MET A 129 5.58 9.90 5.02
CA MET A 129 5.42 8.74 4.13
C MET A 129 4.30 8.95 3.10
N ASP A 130 3.15 9.46 3.54
CA ASP A 130 2.03 9.79 2.62
C ASP A 130 2.48 10.82 1.55
N ASN A 131 3.30 11.80 1.93
CA ASN A 131 3.84 12.79 1.00
C ASN A 131 4.84 12.20 0.01
N ILE A 132 5.69 11.27 0.45
CA ILE A 132 6.62 10.54 -0.43
C ILE A 132 5.82 9.74 -1.47
N GLU A 133 4.82 8.97 -1.03
CA GLU A 133 3.98 8.17 -1.93
C GLU A 133 3.27 9.05 -2.97
N ASN A 134 2.72 10.19 -2.52
CA ASN A 134 2.08 11.16 -3.42
C ASN A 134 3.07 11.75 -4.43
N GLY A 135 4.29 12.10 -4.00
CA GLY A 135 5.34 12.59 -4.88
C GLY A 135 5.76 11.56 -5.93
N GLU A 136 5.94 10.29 -5.53
CA GLU A 136 6.25 9.18 -6.44
C GLU A 136 5.12 8.95 -7.45
N ARG A 137 3.85 9.03 -7.02
CA ARG A 137 2.69 8.95 -7.92
C ARG A 137 2.71 10.06 -8.97
N ILE A 138 3.03 11.29 -8.59
CA ILE A 138 3.15 12.42 -9.52
C ILE A 138 4.30 12.20 -10.51
N ILE A 139 5.46 11.74 -10.05
CA ILE A 139 6.61 11.43 -10.93
C ILE A 139 6.24 10.35 -11.96
N ASN A 140 5.52 9.31 -11.53
CA ASN A 140 5.04 8.27 -12.43
C ASN A 140 4.03 8.82 -13.44
N GLN A 141 3.08 9.66 -13.03
CA GLN A 141 2.13 10.30 -13.95
C GLN A 141 2.82 11.20 -14.98
N ILE A 142 3.79 12.01 -14.56
CA ILE A 142 4.58 12.85 -15.47
C ILE A 142 5.40 11.99 -16.41
N SER A 143 6.01 10.90 -15.92
CA SER A 143 6.81 9.99 -16.75
C SER A 143 5.97 9.27 -17.80
N ILE A 144 4.73 8.90 -17.46
CA ILE A 144 3.76 8.33 -18.39
C ILE A 144 3.36 9.38 -19.44
N ALA A 145 3.00 10.59 -19.02
CA ALA A 145 2.63 11.68 -19.92
C ALA A 145 3.76 12.07 -20.88
N MET A 146 5.00 12.13 -20.38
CA MET A 146 6.21 12.32 -21.20
C MET A 146 6.39 11.18 -22.19
N GLY A 147 6.21 9.92 -21.76
CA GLY A 147 6.32 8.76 -22.64
C GLY A 147 5.32 8.78 -23.80
N TYR A 148 4.10 9.30 -23.58
CA TYR A 148 3.12 9.51 -24.66
C TYR A 148 3.52 10.66 -25.58
N LEU A 149 3.99 11.79 -25.03
CA LEU A 149 4.42 12.94 -25.82
C LEU A 149 5.66 12.61 -26.66
N GLU A 150 6.65 11.92 -26.11
CA GLU A 150 7.81 11.43 -26.86
C GLU A 150 7.40 10.34 -27.85
N GLY A 151 6.52 9.41 -27.45
CA GLY A 151 6.05 8.31 -28.29
C GLY A 151 5.25 8.75 -29.52
N ASP A 152 4.23 9.60 -29.36
CA ASP A 152 3.39 10.09 -30.47
C ASP A 152 4.11 11.13 -31.33
N VAL A 153 4.96 11.97 -30.75
CA VAL A 153 5.71 13.00 -31.51
C VAL A 153 6.85 12.35 -32.30
N LEU A 154 7.59 11.40 -31.72
CA LEU A 154 8.70 10.74 -32.41
C LEU A 154 8.19 9.72 -33.45
N SER A 155 7.09 9.02 -33.18
CA SER A 155 6.46 8.10 -34.17
C SER A 155 5.76 8.82 -35.33
N ALA A 156 5.28 10.06 -35.13
CA ALA A 156 4.80 10.90 -36.22
C ALA A 156 5.93 11.50 -37.08
N LEU A 157 7.16 11.52 -36.57
CA LEU A 157 8.33 12.13 -37.22
C LEU A 157 9.25 11.10 -37.89
N GLU A 158 9.39 9.88 -37.34
CA GLU A 158 10.22 8.82 -37.90
C GLU A 158 9.34 7.63 -38.25
N GLY A 159 8.99 7.54 -39.54
CA GLY A 159 8.23 6.43 -40.08
C GLY A 159 8.90 5.10 -39.73
N SER A 160 8.21 4.30 -38.91
CA SER A 160 8.45 2.87 -38.64
C SER A 160 9.90 2.51 -38.29
N ASP A 161 10.24 2.37 -37.00
CA ASP A 161 11.51 1.70 -36.65
C ASP A 161 11.48 0.89 -35.34
N LYS A 162 12.26 -0.21 -35.34
CA LYS A 162 12.41 -1.24 -34.30
C LYS A 162 12.77 -0.72 -32.90
N ASN A 163 13.13 0.54 -32.78
CA ASN A 163 13.46 1.19 -31.51
C ASN A 163 12.25 1.31 -30.57
N SER A 164 11.02 1.35 -31.09
CA SER A 164 9.81 1.40 -30.25
C SER A 164 9.58 0.09 -29.46
N GLU A 165 9.88 -1.07 -30.03
CA GLU A 165 9.77 -2.36 -29.32
C GLU A 165 10.84 -2.51 -28.23
N MET A 166 12.07 -2.08 -28.51
CA MET A 166 13.17 -2.10 -27.54
C MET A 166 12.94 -1.09 -26.41
N PHE A 167 12.40 0.10 -26.71
CA PHE A 167 12.05 1.12 -25.72
C PHE A 167 10.90 0.67 -24.80
N ILE A 168 9.86 0.04 -25.36
CA ILE A 168 8.80 -0.59 -24.58
C ILE A 168 9.35 -1.74 -23.72
N GLY A 169 10.25 -2.57 -24.26
CA GLY A 169 10.92 -3.65 -23.53
C GLY A 169 11.76 -3.15 -22.35
N ILE A 170 12.52 -2.08 -22.54
CA ILE A 170 13.31 -1.42 -21.48
C ILE A 170 12.38 -0.79 -20.43
N LYS A 171 11.27 -0.17 -20.83
CA LYS A 171 10.27 0.41 -19.91
C LYS A 171 9.52 -0.63 -19.09
N ILE A 172 9.25 -1.80 -19.66
CA ILE A 172 8.68 -2.95 -18.94
C ILE A 172 9.70 -3.48 -17.92
N LEU A 173 10.97 -3.64 -18.31
CA LEU A 173 12.05 -4.05 -17.41
C LEU A 173 12.26 -3.05 -16.27
N GLU A 174 12.27 -1.74 -16.54
CA GLU A 174 12.40 -0.69 -15.53
C GLU A 174 11.23 -0.68 -14.54
N ALA A 175 9.99 -0.80 -15.04
CA ALA A 175 8.80 -0.88 -14.20
C ALA A 175 8.80 -2.17 -13.36
N GLN A 176 9.22 -3.30 -13.94
CA GLN A 176 9.29 -4.59 -13.27
C GLN A 176 10.41 -4.64 -12.21
N GLU A 177 11.54 -3.96 -12.44
CA GLU A 177 12.60 -3.80 -11.44
C GLU A 177 12.24 -2.81 -10.33
N SER A 178 11.60 -1.69 -10.67
CA SER A 178 11.10 -0.75 -9.66
C SER A 178 10.07 -1.41 -8.74
N GLU A 179 9.20 -2.24 -9.31
CA GLU A 179 8.22 -3.02 -8.56
C GLU A 179 8.89 -4.12 -7.73
N ARG A 180 9.87 -4.85 -8.28
CA ARG A 180 10.67 -5.82 -7.49
C ARG A 180 11.41 -5.16 -6.33
N LYS A 181 11.98 -3.97 -6.52
CA LYS A 181 12.67 -3.22 -5.47
C LYS A 181 11.70 -2.71 -4.40
N ARG A 182 10.49 -2.28 -4.78
CA ARG A 182 9.41 -1.93 -3.85
C ARG A 182 9.00 -3.15 -3.02
N ILE A 183 8.72 -4.27 -3.68
CA ILE A 183 8.38 -5.55 -3.06
C ILE A 183 9.47 -6.01 -2.09
N ALA A 184 10.73 -6.00 -2.53
CA ALA A 184 11.85 -6.39 -1.69
C ALA A 184 11.98 -5.51 -0.44
N ARG A 185 11.66 -4.22 -0.55
CA ARG A 185 11.70 -3.26 0.56
C ARG A 185 10.51 -3.44 1.50
N ASP A 186 9.30 -3.63 1.00
CA ASP A 186 8.10 -3.91 1.79
C ASP A 186 8.19 -5.25 2.54
N ILE A 187 8.83 -6.26 1.91
CA ILE A 187 9.13 -7.56 2.54
C ILE A 187 10.24 -7.44 3.61
N HIS A 188 11.26 -6.63 3.34
CA HIS A 188 12.39 -6.47 4.25
C HIS A 188 12.03 -5.64 5.49
N ASP A 189 11.35 -4.50 5.31
CA ASP A 189 11.13 -3.53 6.39
C ASP A 189 9.95 -3.88 7.31
N GLY A 190 9.00 -4.71 6.86
CA GLY A 190 7.90 -5.21 7.68
C GLY A 190 8.13 -6.66 8.14
N PRO A 191 7.85 -7.67 7.31
CA PRO A 191 7.92 -9.09 7.66
C PRO A 191 9.23 -9.55 8.31
N ALA A 192 10.38 -9.22 7.72
CA ALA A 192 11.67 -9.70 8.23
C ALA A 192 12.02 -9.04 9.58
N GLN A 193 11.70 -7.75 9.75
CA GLN A 193 11.87 -7.03 11.02
C GLN A 193 10.95 -7.60 12.13
N HIS A 194 9.70 -7.93 11.80
CA HIS A 194 8.77 -8.55 12.75
C HIS A 194 9.18 -9.97 13.14
N MET A 195 9.72 -10.77 12.20
CA MET A 195 10.26 -12.09 12.51
C MET A 195 11.51 -12.00 13.39
N ALA A 196 12.41 -11.04 13.15
CA ALA A 196 13.56 -10.80 14.00
C ALA A 196 13.15 -10.42 15.44
N ASN A 197 12.15 -9.54 15.60
CA ASN A 197 11.59 -9.18 16.89
C ASN A 197 10.90 -10.35 17.60
N ALA A 198 10.20 -11.22 16.84
CA ALA A 198 9.59 -12.43 17.40
C ALA A 198 10.66 -13.40 17.93
N VAL A 199 11.77 -13.59 17.21
CA VAL A 199 12.91 -14.41 17.66
C VAL A 199 13.52 -13.85 18.95
N MET A 200 13.76 -12.53 19.04
CA MET A 200 14.26 -11.91 20.28
C MET A 200 13.29 -12.06 21.46
N LYS A 201 11.97 -11.90 21.23
CA LYS A 201 10.96 -12.08 22.28
C LYS A 201 10.87 -13.52 22.79
N VAL A 202 11.18 -14.53 21.97
CA VAL A 202 11.25 -15.94 22.42
C VAL A 202 12.32 -16.12 23.49
N ASP A 203 13.48 -15.49 23.32
CA ASP A 203 14.57 -15.58 24.29
C ASP A 203 14.23 -14.83 25.60
N ILE A 204 13.50 -13.71 25.51
CA ILE A 204 12.95 -13.00 26.68
C ILE A 204 11.93 -13.88 27.42
N CYS A 205 11.00 -14.52 26.70
CA CYS A 205 10.02 -15.43 27.31
C CYS A 205 10.70 -16.58 28.07
N LYS A 206 11.77 -17.16 27.50
CA LYS A 206 12.55 -18.22 28.19
C LYS A 206 13.14 -17.73 29.51
N MET A 207 13.78 -16.55 29.50
CA MET A 207 14.38 -15.97 30.71
C MET A 207 13.35 -15.60 31.79
N VAL A 208 12.16 -15.14 31.39
CA VAL A 208 11.10 -14.75 32.32
C VAL A 208 10.39 -15.97 32.90
N ILE A 209 10.12 -17.01 32.09
CA ILE A 209 9.50 -18.28 32.55
C ILE A 209 10.34 -18.97 33.63
N GLU A 210 11.68 -18.93 33.52
CA GLU A 210 12.58 -19.49 34.52
C GLU A 210 12.50 -18.77 35.89
N LYS A 211 12.12 -17.50 35.90
CA LYS A 211 12.01 -16.69 37.13
C LYS A 211 10.59 -16.64 37.68
N ASN A 212 9.59 -16.55 36.81
CA ASN A 212 8.17 -16.45 37.14
C ASN A 212 7.31 -17.01 36.01
N LEU A 213 6.74 -18.20 36.24
CA LEU A 213 5.96 -18.92 35.25
C LEU A 213 4.71 -18.15 34.78
N GLU A 214 4.03 -17.45 35.67
CA GLU A 214 2.74 -16.80 35.38
C GLU A 214 2.94 -15.54 34.51
N GLU A 215 4.03 -14.82 34.75
CA GLU A 215 4.46 -13.65 34.00
C GLU A 215 5.05 -14.03 32.65
N GLY A 216 5.83 -15.11 32.61
CA GLY A 216 6.36 -15.67 31.38
C GLY A 216 5.28 -16.21 30.42
N LEU A 217 4.19 -16.77 30.95
CA LEU A 217 3.03 -17.18 30.15
C LEU A 217 2.28 -15.99 29.52
N LYS A 218 2.25 -14.83 30.19
CA LYS A 218 1.68 -13.60 29.60
C LYS A 218 2.52 -13.08 28.44
N GLU A 219 3.84 -13.00 28.61
CA GLU A 219 4.75 -12.60 27.54
C GLU A 219 4.69 -13.53 26.32
N LEU A 220 4.46 -14.82 26.56
CA LEU A 220 4.26 -15.80 25.49
C LEU A 220 2.97 -15.53 24.68
N GLU A 221 1.88 -15.13 25.34
CA GLU A 221 0.61 -14.78 24.69
C GLU A 221 0.73 -13.47 23.90
N ASP A 222 1.48 -12.48 24.41
CA ASP A 222 1.78 -11.23 23.71
C ASP A 222 2.70 -11.43 22.49
N LEU A 223 3.66 -12.35 22.59
CA LEU A 223 4.46 -12.81 21.45
C LEU A 223 3.57 -13.46 20.38
N LYS A 224 2.67 -14.36 20.78
CA LYS A 224 1.74 -15.03 19.87
C LYS A 224 0.84 -14.02 19.14
N GLU A 225 0.38 -12.98 19.81
CA GLU A 225 -0.43 -11.93 19.18
C GLU A 225 0.42 -11.06 18.23
N SER A 226 1.65 -10.72 18.61
CA SER A 226 2.59 -9.98 17.76
C SER A 226 2.92 -10.74 16.46
N VAL A 227 3.11 -12.07 16.54
CA VAL A 227 3.34 -12.94 15.39
C VAL A 227 2.10 -13.03 14.49
N LYS A 228 0.88 -13.04 15.04
CA LYS A 228 -0.35 -13.00 14.23
C LYS A 228 -0.49 -11.69 13.46
N VAL A 229 -0.16 -10.56 14.08
CA VAL A 229 -0.19 -9.23 13.42
C VAL A 229 0.82 -9.21 12.27
N ALA A 230 2.04 -9.66 12.51
CA ALA A 230 3.06 -9.78 11.46
C ALA A 230 2.62 -10.71 10.31
N LEU A 231 2.02 -11.87 10.62
CA LEU A 231 1.45 -12.77 9.61
C LEU A 231 0.31 -12.12 8.81
N LYS A 232 -0.47 -11.23 9.44
CA LYS A 232 -1.55 -10.50 8.76
C LYS A 232 -1.00 -9.43 7.82
N GLU A 233 0.06 -8.73 8.21
CA GLU A 233 0.75 -7.75 7.36
C GLU A 233 1.47 -8.42 6.18
N VAL A 234 2.18 -9.53 6.44
CA VAL A 234 2.73 -10.40 5.38
C VAL A 234 1.64 -10.82 4.41
N ARG A 235 0.48 -11.28 4.91
CA ARG A 235 -0.65 -11.67 4.07
C ARG A 235 -1.20 -10.50 3.26
N SER A 236 -1.21 -9.29 3.82
CA SER A 236 -1.66 -8.08 3.12
C SER A 236 -0.69 -7.68 1.99
N ILE A 237 0.63 -7.74 2.25
CA ILE A 237 1.66 -7.48 1.24
C ILE A 237 1.58 -8.52 0.12
N ILE A 238 1.36 -9.79 0.45
CA ILE A 238 1.16 -10.84 -0.56
C ILE A 238 -0.14 -10.60 -1.36
N PHE A 239 -1.21 -10.12 -0.72
CA PHE A 239 -2.49 -9.82 -1.36
C PHE A 239 -2.38 -8.78 -2.49
N ASP A 240 -1.51 -7.77 -2.30
CA ASP A 240 -1.24 -6.74 -3.30
C ASP A 240 -0.41 -7.26 -4.49
N LEU A 241 0.33 -8.36 -4.29
CA LEU A 241 1.24 -8.93 -5.28
C LEU A 241 0.63 -10.08 -6.08
N ARG A 242 -0.24 -10.89 -5.45
CA ARG A 242 -1.04 -11.95 -6.07
C ARG A 242 -2.20 -12.29 -5.11
N PRO A 243 -3.47 -12.28 -5.55
CA PRO A 243 -4.58 -12.64 -4.65
C PRO A 243 -4.49 -14.13 -4.27
N MET A 244 -4.14 -14.44 -3.01
CA MET A 244 -4.07 -15.83 -2.50
C MET A 244 -5.43 -16.56 -2.52
N SER A 245 -6.53 -15.83 -2.46
CA SER A 245 -7.88 -16.38 -2.67
C SER A 245 -8.01 -17.10 -4.02
N LEU A 246 -7.28 -16.66 -5.04
CA LEU A 246 -7.25 -17.33 -6.34
C LEU A 246 -6.56 -18.69 -6.27
N ASP A 247 -5.51 -18.81 -5.46
CA ASP A 247 -4.72 -20.04 -5.28
C ASP A 247 -5.43 -21.03 -4.31
N ASP A 248 -6.13 -20.54 -3.28
CA ASP A 248 -6.80 -21.36 -2.25
C ASP A 248 -8.27 -21.73 -2.58
N LEU A 249 -9.01 -20.82 -3.22
CA LEU A 249 -10.46 -20.92 -3.47
C LEU A 249 -10.81 -21.00 -4.96
N GLY A 250 -9.85 -20.66 -5.84
CA GLY A 250 -10.07 -20.57 -7.27
C GLY A 250 -10.80 -19.28 -7.69
N LEU A 251 -10.80 -19.04 -9.00
CA LEU A 251 -11.35 -17.84 -9.63
C LEU A 251 -12.82 -17.59 -9.26
N SER A 252 -13.66 -18.63 -9.27
CA SER A 252 -15.10 -18.49 -9.04
C SER A 252 -15.45 -18.03 -7.63
N GLN A 253 -14.89 -18.66 -6.60
CA GLN A 253 -15.14 -18.26 -5.21
C GLN A 253 -14.53 -16.90 -4.88
N THR A 254 -13.41 -16.56 -5.50
CA THR A 254 -12.76 -15.25 -5.30
C THR A 254 -13.61 -14.09 -5.83
N ILE A 255 -14.24 -14.27 -6.99
CA ILE A 255 -15.19 -13.30 -7.56
C ILE A 255 -16.42 -13.16 -6.66
N ASP A 256 -16.94 -14.29 -6.13
CA ASP A 256 -18.08 -14.30 -5.21
C ASP A 256 -17.80 -13.53 -3.91
N GLN A 257 -16.64 -13.75 -3.29
CA GLN A 257 -16.21 -12.98 -2.12
C GLN A 257 -16.10 -11.48 -2.41
N THR A 258 -15.58 -11.12 -3.57
CA THR A 258 -15.41 -9.72 -3.96
C THR A 258 -16.79 -9.05 -4.18
N ALA A 259 -17.73 -9.75 -4.79
CA ALA A 259 -19.12 -9.29 -4.93
C ALA A 259 -19.80 -9.08 -3.56
N ASN A 260 -19.62 -10.02 -2.63
CA ASN A 260 -20.15 -9.90 -1.27
C ASN A 260 -19.56 -8.70 -0.50
N ALA A 261 -18.27 -8.39 -0.71
CA ALA A 261 -17.63 -7.22 -0.11
C ALA A 261 -18.26 -5.92 -0.64
N ILE A 262 -18.50 -5.83 -1.95
CA ILE A 262 -19.14 -4.66 -2.59
C ILE A 262 -20.56 -4.46 -2.08
N PHE A 263 -21.34 -5.53 -1.93
CA PHE A 263 -22.68 -5.45 -1.35
C PHE A 263 -22.64 -4.84 0.06
N LYS A 264 -21.72 -5.29 0.92
CA LYS A 264 -21.57 -4.76 2.29
C LYS A 264 -21.16 -3.28 2.33
N GLU A 265 -20.33 -2.85 1.39
CA GLU A 265 -19.80 -1.47 1.37
C GLU A 265 -20.74 -0.47 0.69
N SER A 266 -21.49 -0.90 -0.33
CA SER A 266 -22.18 0.01 -1.25
C SER A 266 -23.64 -0.36 -1.54
N ASN A 267 -24.15 -1.46 -0.97
CA ASN A 267 -25.52 -1.94 -1.12
C ASN A 267 -25.93 -2.22 -2.59
N ILE A 268 -24.96 -2.58 -3.43
CA ILE A 268 -25.15 -3.00 -4.82
C ILE A 268 -25.29 -4.53 -4.84
N ASP A 269 -26.42 -5.05 -5.33
CA ASP A 269 -26.66 -6.49 -5.45
C ASP A 269 -26.00 -7.04 -6.71
N VAL A 270 -25.00 -7.91 -6.54
CA VAL A 270 -24.22 -8.49 -7.65
C VAL A 270 -24.59 -9.96 -7.84
N LYS A 271 -25.26 -10.27 -8.95
CA LYS A 271 -25.64 -11.65 -9.28
C LYS A 271 -24.59 -12.32 -10.15
N ILE A 272 -24.01 -13.40 -9.64
CA ILE A 272 -22.97 -14.16 -10.33
C ILE A 272 -23.56 -15.44 -10.94
N LYS A 273 -23.30 -15.66 -12.24
CA LYS A 273 -23.60 -16.89 -12.97
C LYS A 273 -22.33 -17.38 -13.66
N MET A 274 -21.66 -18.36 -13.07
CA MET A 274 -20.46 -18.96 -13.64
C MET A 274 -20.74 -20.41 -14.00
N LYS A 275 -20.42 -20.82 -15.23
CA LYS A 275 -20.41 -22.24 -15.56
C LYS A 275 -19.25 -22.92 -14.80
N PRO A 276 -19.38 -24.21 -14.43
CA PRO A 276 -18.27 -24.95 -13.85
C PRO A 276 -17.06 -24.90 -14.77
N ILE A 277 -15.89 -24.59 -14.22
CA ILE A 277 -14.62 -24.63 -14.93
C ILE A 277 -14.32 -26.12 -15.19
N LYS A 278 -14.44 -26.54 -16.46
CA LYS A 278 -14.22 -27.94 -16.87
C LYS A 278 -12.80 -28.20 -17.39
N MET A 279 -11.96 -27.17 -17.40
CA MET A 279 -10.62 -27.21 -18.01
C MET A 279 -9.66 -26.29 -17.26
N GLU A 280 -8.38 -26.61 -17.29
CA GLU A 280 -7.35 -25.85 -16.60
C GLU A 280 -7.09 -24.52 -17.33
N ILE A 281 -7.29 -23.41 -16.63
CA ILE A 281 -6.97 -22.07 -17.11
C ILE A 281 -5.58 -21.74 -16.59
N GLU A 282 -4.70 -21.22 -17.44
CA GLU A 282 -3.35 -20.88 -17.01
C GLU A 282 -3.40 -19.84 -15.86
N PRO A 283 -2.62 -20.03 -14.78
CA PRO A 283 -2.69 -19.16 -13.60
C PRO A 283 -2.56 -17.66 -13.90
N ILE A 284 -1.73 -17.30 -14.89
CA ILE A 284 -1.54 -15.90 -15.29
C ILE A 284 -2.82 -15.27 -15.88
N ILE A 285 -3.62 -16.08 -16.60
CA ILE A 285 -4.90 -15.66 -17.19
C ILE A 285 -5.95 -15.54 -16.09
N GLN A 286 -5.98 -16.45 -15.12
CA GLN A 286 -6.88 -16.34 -13.96
C GLN A 286 -6.64 -15.04 -13.18
N VAL A 287 -5.37 -14.69 -12.93
CA VAL A 287 -4.99 -13.44 -12.25
C VAL A 287 -5.46 -12.22 -13.04
N ALA A 288 -5.28 -12.25 -14.37
CA ALA A 288 -5.70 -11.15 -15.22
C ALA A 288 -7.23 -10.98 -15.25
N VAL A 289 -7.97 -12.08 -15.37
CA VAL A 289 -9.44 -12.08 -15.30
C VAL A 289 -9.91 -11.48 -13.98
N TYR A 290 -9.31 -11.91 -12.86
CA TYR A 290 -9.67 -11.36 -11.56
C TYR A 290 -9.42 -9.85 -11.45
N ARG A 291 -8.26 -9.37 -11.92
CA ARG A 291 -7.95 -7.93 -11.93
C ARG A 291 -8.92 -7.13 -12.80
N ILE A 292 -9.35 -7.69 -13.94
CA ILE A 292 -10.38 -7.07 -14.79
C ILE A 292 -11.72 -6.96 -14.04
N VAL A 293 -12.16 -8.04 -13.39
CA VAL A 293 -13.38 -8.05 -12.58
C VAL A 293 -13.32 -7.01 -11.47
N GLN A 294 -12.20 -6.95 -10.75
CA GLN A 294 -12.00 -6.01 -9.65
C GLN A 294 -12.09 -4.55 -10.11
N GLU A 295 -11.46 -4.21 -11.24
CA GLU A 295 -11.49 -2.85 -11.75
C GLU A 295 -12.88 -2.47 -12.28
N ILE A 296 -13.59 -3.39 -12.94
CA ILE A 296 -14.97 -3.18 -13.37
C ILE A 296 -15.88 -2.95 -12.15
N PHE A 297 -15.74 -3.76 -11.11
CA PHE A 297 -16.46 -3.60 -9.86
C PHE A 297 -16.18 -2.26 -9.17
N ASN A 298 -14.93 -1.82 -9.16
CA ASN A 298 -14.55 -0.50 -8.65
C ASN A 298 -15.22 0.63 -9.45
N ASN A 299 -15.28 0.48 -10.79
CA ASN A 299 -15.96 1.43 -11.67
C ASN A 299 -17.46 1.49 -11.39
N ILE A 300 -18.12 0.35 -11.21
CA ILE A 300 -19.54 0.28 -10.84
C ILE A 300 -19.74 1.02 -9.50
N ARG A 301 -18.99 0.65 -8.46
CA ARG A 301 -19.09 1.26 -7.13
C ARG A 301 -18.91 2.79 -7.16
N LYS A 302 -17.90 3.28 -7.88
CA LYS A 302 -17.53 4.71 -7.86
C LYS A 302 -18.35 5.58 -8.80
N HIS A 303 -18.83 5.03 -9.91
CA HIS A 303 -19.32 5.84 -11.02
C HIS A 303 -20.74 5.51 -11.47
N SER A 304 -21.22 4.29 -11.30
CA SER A 304 -22.48 3.88 -11.96
C SER A 304 -23.74 4.31 -11.20
N LYS A 305 -23.68 4.48 -9.88
CA LYS A 305 -24.89 4.62 -9.02
C LYS A 305 -25.90 3.48 -9.24
N ALA A 306 -25.43 2.32 -9.69
CA ALA A 306 -26.24 1.13 -9.91
C ALA A 306 -26.80 0.58 -8.60
N LYS A 307 -27.90 -0.16 -8.69
CA LYS A 307 -28.43 -0.98 -7.59
C LYS A 307 -28.18 -2.46 -7.85
N HIS A 308 -28.05 -2.85 -9.10
CA HIS A 308 -27.83 -4.22 -9.51
C HIS A 308 -26.69 -4.33 -10.52
N ALA A 309 -25.89 -5.37 -10.38
CA ALA A 309 -24.95 -5.79 -11.40
C ALA A 309 -25.06 -7.30 -11.63
N ASN A 310 -24.71 -7.76 -12.83
CA ASN A 310 -24.59 -9.19 -13.11
C ASN A 310 -23.22 -9.52 -13.66
N VAL A 311 -22.68 -10.65 -13.22
CA VAL A 311 -21.47 -11.25 -13.77
C VAL A 311 -21.85 -12.58 -14.38
N ARG A 312 -21.51 -12.77 -15.65
CA ARG A 312 -21.56 -14.06 -16.32
C ARG A 312 -20.16 -14.45 -16.76
N MET A 313 -19.76 -15.68 -16.43
CA MET A 313 -18.51 -16.25 -16.94
C MET A 313 -18.80 -17.61 -17.58
N ASP A 314 -18.47 -17.72 -18.86
CA ASP A 314 -18.63 -18.91 -19.67
C ASP A 314 -17.25 -19.39 -20.17
N PHE A 315 -17.07 -20.70 -20.25
CA PHE A 315 -15.83 -21.33 -20.71
C PHE A 315 -16.10 -22.15 -21.97
N GLY A 316 -15.41 -21.82 -23.07
CA GLY A 316 -15.32 -22.65 -24.27
C GLY A 316 -14.00 -23.44 -24.28
N THR A 317 -13.75 -24.23 -25.32
CA THR A 317 -12.55 -25.08 -25.44
C THR A 317 -11.24 -24.31 -25.66
N LYS A 318 -11.32 -23.05 -26.09
CA LYS A 318 -10.14 -22.19 -26.37
C LYS A 318 -10.21 -20.83 -25.67
N TYR A 319 -11.41 -20.32 -25.41
CA TYR A 319 -11.61 -18.98 -24.87
C TYR A 319 -12.54 -19.00 -23.65
N LEU A 320 -12.25 -18.12 -22.70
CA LEU A 320 -13.17 -17.73 -21.64
C LEU A 320 -13.90 -16.44 -22.06
N MET A 321 -15.17 -16.35 -21.72
CA MET A 321 -16.01 -15.18 -21.97
C MET A 321 -16.54 -14.66 -20.64
N LEU A 322 -16.19 -13.41 -20.34
CA LEU A 322 -16.63 -12.68 -19.16
C LEU A 322 -17.55 -11.54 -19.60
N ILE A 323 -18.76 -11.52 -19.06
CA ILE A 323 -19.73 -10.45 -19.28
C ILE A 323 -20.08 -9.85 -17.93
N ILE A 324 -19.85 -8.56 -17.75
CA ILE A 324 -20.26 -7.82 -16.55
C ILE A 324 -21.15 -6.67 -16.97
N ASN A 325 -22.35 -6.58 -16.40
CA ASN A 325 -23.23 -5.44 -16.64
C ASN A 325 -23.80 -4.85 -15.35
N ASP A 326 -24.14 -3.57 -15.40
CA ASP A 326 -24.78 -2.83 -14.31
C ASP A 326 -25.98 -2.03 -14.81
N ASP A 327 -26.92 -1.71 -13.92
CA ASP A 327 -28.13 -0.92 -14.19
C ASP A 327 -27.95 0.59 -13.89
N GLY A 328 -26.71 1.08 -13.92
CA GLY A 328 -26.37 2.44 -13.52
C GLY A 328 -26.62 3.51 -14.58
N VAL A 329 -26.02 4.68 -14.36
CA VAL A 329 -26.21 5.88 -15.20
C VAL A 329 -25.57 5.79 -16.59
N GLY A 330 -24.70 4.81 -16.84
CA GLY A 330 -23.94 4.67 -18.09
C GLY A 330 -23.03 5.88 -18.40
N PHE A 331 -22.35 5.84 -19.55
CA PHE A 331 -21.49 6.91 -20.06
C PHE A 331 -21.30 6.84 -21.57
N ASN A 332 -20.85 7.94 -22.19
CA ASN A 332 -20.47 7.93 -23.60
C ASN A 332 -19.09 7.27 -23.77
N VAL A 333 -19.06 6.07 -24.34
CA VAL A 333 -17.84 5.27 -24.52
C VAL A 333 -16.85 5.97 -25.45
N GLU A 334 -17.29 6.46 -26.60
CA GLU A 334 -16.39 7.10 -27.58
C GLU A 334 -15.77 8.38 -27.05
N GLU A 335 -16.57 9.22 -26.40
CA GLU A 335 -16.08 10.48 -25.82
C GLU A 335 -15.09 10.21 -24.68
N THR A 336 -15.37 9.18 -23.87
CA THR A 336 -14.49 8.78 -22.77
C THR A 336 -13.17 8.22 -23.30
N LEU A 337 -13.19 7.37 -24.33
CA LEU A 337 -11.97 6.87 -24.98
C LEU A 337 -11.18 7.99 -25.69
N LYS A 338 -11.84 9.00 -26.25
CA LYS A 338 -11.18 10.19 -26.81
C LYS A 338 -10.56 11.06 -25.71
N ARG A 339 -11.25 11.24 -24.57
CA ARG A 339 -10.72 11.96 -23.40
C ARG A 339 -9.57 11.24 -22.73
N VAL A 340 -9.61 9.91 -22.70
CA VAL A 340 -8.50 9.05 -22.27
C VAL A 340 -7.25 9.35 -23.10
N LYS A 341 -7.39 9.34 -24.43
CA LYS A 341 -6.29 9.59 -25.37
C LYS A 341 -5.73 11.02 -25.31
N THR A 342 -6.56 12.01 -24.98
CA THR A 342 -6.19 13.44 -25.07
C THR A 342 -5.85 14.09 -23.73
N LYS A 343 -6.38 13.57 -22.60
CA LYS A 343 -6.25 14.19 -21.27
C LYS A 343 -5.77 13.22 -20.18
N GLY A 344 -5.44 11.96 -20.52
CA GLY A 344 -4.94 10.97 -19.55
C GLY A 344 -5.93 10.64 -18.43
N ALA A 345 -7.23 10.87 -18.64
CA ALA A 345 -8.27 10.61 -17.65
C ALA A 345 -8.84 9.19 -17.83
N SER A 346 -9.21 8.51 -16.73
CA SER A 346 -9.78 7.15 -16.67
C SER A 346 -8.78 5.97 -16.73
N TYR A 347 -7.77 6.00 -15.84
CA TYR A 347 -6.74 4.94 -15.69
C TYR A 347 -7.29 3.51 -15.53
N GLY A 348 -8.44 3.34 -14.87
CA GLY A 348 -9.07 2.03 -14.71
C GLY A 348 -9.50 1.39 -16.02
N LEU A 349 -10.05 2.18 -16.94
CA LEU A 349 -10.50 1.70 -18.25
C LEU A 349 -9.30 1.31 -19.13
N ILE A 350 -8.22 2.11 -19.10
CA ILE A 350 -6.95 1.82 -19.78
C ILE A 350 -6.36 0.51 -19.27
N GLY A 351 -6.30 0.35 -17.94
CA GLY A 351 -5.77 -0.87 -17.32
C GLY A 351 -6.54 -2.13 -17.69
N ILE A 352 -7.86 -2.03 -17.94
CA ILE A 352 -8.67 -3.14 -18.47
C ILE A 352 -8.31 -3.41 -19.93
N LEU A 353 -8.32 -2.38 -20.79
CA LEU A 353 -8.04 -2.51 -22.23
C LEU A 353 -6.64 -3.09 -22.49
N ASP A 354 -5.62 -2.57 -21.82
CA ASP A 354 -4.24 -3.00 -21.99
C ASP A 354 -4.04 -4.44 -21.51
N ARG A 355 -4.67 -4.82 -20.40
CA ARG A 355 -4.56 -6.19 -19.87
C ARG A 355 -5.23 -7.22 -20.77
N VAL A 356 -6.36 -6.86 -21.38
CA VAL A 356 -7.00 -7.70 -22.39
C VAL A 356 -6.10 -7.82 -23.63
N LYS A 357 -5.55 -6.70 -24.11
CA LYS A 357 -4.65 -6.67 -25.27
C LYS A 357 -3.36 -7.47 -25.05
N GLN A 358 -2.75 -7.38 -23.87
CA GLN A 358 -1.54 -8.13 -23.50
C GLN A 358 -1.72 -9.65 -23.54
N LEU A 359 -2.95 -10.10 -23.32
CA LEU A 359 -3.33 -11.51 -23.40
C LEU A 359 -3.92 -11.90 -24.76
N GLN A 360 -3.76 -11.04 -25.78
CA GLN A 360 -4.36 -11.21 -27.10
C GLN A 360 -5.88 -11.49 -27.05
N GLY A 361 -6.55 -10.88 -26.08
CA GLY A 361 -8.00 -10.97 -25.94
C GLY A 361 -8.75 -9.87 -26.68
N GLU A 362 -10.08 -9.99 -26.67
CA GLU A 362 -11.00 -9.01 -27.22
C GLU A 362 -11.85 -8.42 -26.10
N ILE A 363 -12.16 -7.13 -26.20
CA ILE A 363 -13.07 -6.46 -25.27
C ILE A 363 -14.01 -5.52 -26.03
N GLU A 364 -15.29 -5.62 -25.71
CA GLU A 364 -16.34 -4.72 -26.15
C GLU A 364 -16.96 -4.04 -24.92
N ILE A 365 -17.06 -2.71 -24.96
CA ILE A 365 -17.71 -1.91 -23.92
C ILE A 365 -18.91 -1.22 -24.55
N LYS A 366 -20.11 -1.59 -24.09
CA LYS A 366 -21.37 -0.95 -24.48
C LYS A 366 -21.90 -0.19 -23.29
N SER A 367 -22.05 1.13 -23.42
CA SER A 367 -22.64 1.97 -22.37
C SER A 367 -23.54 3.00 -23.02
N SER A 368 -24.70 3.20 -22.40
CA SER A 368 -25.69 4.20 -22.83
C SER A 368 -26.21 4.93 -21.61
N GLU A 369 -26.36 6.25 -21.72
CA GLU A 369 -26.86 7.06 -20.61
C GLU A 369 -28.21 6.54 -20.12
N LYS A 370 -28.33 6.39 -18.79
CA LYS A 370 -29.50 5.89 -18.05
C LYS A 370 -29.90 4.43 -18.32
N VAL A 371 -29.09 3.67 -19.04
CA VAL A 371 -29.31 2.23 -19.31
C VAL A 371 -28.28 1.37 -18.58
N GLY A 372 -27.09 1.92 -18.30
CA GLY A 372 -26.01 1.23 -17.60
C GLY A 372 -24.84 0.90 -18.52
N THR A 373 -23.93 0.05 -18.05
CA THR A 373 -22.75 -0.39 -18.81
C THR A 373 -22.69 -1.89 -18.91
N THR A 374 -22.21 -2.40 -20.04
CA THR A 374 -21.89 -3.81 -20.28
C THR A 374 -20.46 -3.92 -20.80
N TYR A 375 -19.64 -4.72 -20.12
CA TYR A 375 -18.31 -5.12 -20.53
C TYR A 375 -18.40 -6.58 -21.01
N THR A 376 -17.96 -6.84 -22.22
CA THR A 376 -17.83 -8.18 -22.80
C THR A 376 -16.35 -8.42 -23.07
N VAL A 377 -15.76 -9.37 -22.38
CA VAL A 377 -14.33 -9.70 -22.46
C VAL A 377 -14.18 -11.14 -22.91
N LYS A 378 -13.37 -11.37 -23.93
CA LYS A 378 -12.98 -12.69 -24.44
C LYS A 378 -11.48 -12.84 -24.28
N LEU A 379 -11.03 -13.87 -23.56
CA LEU A 379 -9.62 -14.15 -23.35
C LEU A 379 -9.31 -15.60 -23.72
N PRO A 380 -8.12 -15.90 -24.26
CA PRO A 380 -7.68 -17.29 -24.38
C PRO A 380 -7.56 -17.91 -22.99
N ILE A 381 -7.66 -19.23 -22.89
CA ILE A 381 -7.55 -19.96 -21.61
C ILE A 381 -6.11 -20.37 -21.26
N ASN A 382 -5.22 -20.40 -22.26
CA ASN A 382 -3.79 -20.71 -22.11
C ASN A 382 -2.97 -20.07 -23.26
N ARG A 383 -1.63 -20.09 -23.13
CA ARG A 383 -0.70 -19.59 -24.18
C ARG A 383 -0.63 -20.44 -25.45
N GLU A 384 -1.15 -21.66 -25.47
CA GLU A 384 -1.12 -22.53 -26.65
C GLU A 384 -2.16 -22.11 -27.68
N VAL A 385 -3.34 -21.68 -27.23
CA VAL A 385 -4.41 -21.12 -28.08
C VAL A 385 -3.93 -19.91 -28.88
N ILE A 386 -3.07 -19.09 -28.27
CA ILE A 386 -2.43 -17.92 -28.90
C ILE A 386 -1.54 -18.32 -30.09
N LYS A 387 -0.77 -19.41 -29.95
CA LYS A 387 0.19 -19.86 -30.97
C LYS A 387 -0.46 -20.51 -32.18
N ASP A 388 -1.61 -21.16 -32.00
CA ASP A 388 -2.37 -21.80 -33.08
C ASP A 388 -2.94 -20.77 -34.08
N GLU A 389 -3.25 -19.55 -33.65
CA GLU A 389 -3.79 -18.49 -34.53
C GLU A 389 -2.68 -17.80 -35.35
N GLU A 390 -1.46 -17.69 -34.83
CA GLU A 390 -0.33 -17.07 -35.55
C GLU A 390 0.32 -17.98 -36.62
N GLN A 391 0.03 -19.30 -36.60
CA GLN A 391 0.51 -20.27 -37.60
C GLN A 391 -0.49 -20.56 -38.73
N GLY A 392 -1.65 -19.90 -38.72
CA GLY A 392 -2.77 -20.17 -39.62
C GLY A 392 -2.97 -19.21 -40.79
N ASP A 393 -2.08 -18.23 -40.99
CA ASP A 393 -2.13 -17.25 -42.10
C ASP A 393 -1.20 -17.57 -43.27
#